data_AF-A0A947UDF4-F1
#
_entry.id   AF-A0A947UDF4-F1
#
_cell.length_a   1.000
_cell.length_b   1.000
_cell.length_c   1.000
_cell.angle_alpha   90.00
_cell.angle_beta   90.00
_cell.angle_gamma   90.00
#
_symmetry.space_group_name_H-M   'P 1'
#
loop_
_entity.id
_entity.type
_entity.pdbx_description
1 polymer ?
#
loop_
_entity_poly.entity_id
_entity_poly.type
_entity_poly.pdbx_seq_one_letter_code
_entity_poly.pdbx_strand_id
1 'polypeptide(L)'
;MLTNNDLGKIKKIIHDGIKPVQIDVTGLKIDVKSLKTGVKGLEANITGLKKDVKKIRKNVDIIIDSFDRENLSSNRRISRIETHLQLKPLADF
;
A
#
# COMPACT_ATOMS: atom_id res chain seq x y z
N MET A 1 6.60 15.87 -65.00
CA MET A 1 5.48 16.22 -64.10
C MET A 1 4.95 14.93 -63.49
N LEU A 2 4.46 14.96 -62.24
CA LEU A 2 3.85 13.78 -61.63
C LEU A 2 2.51 13.47 -62.30
N THR A 3 2.24 12.18 -62.52
CA THR A 3 0.97 11.70 -63.06
C THR A 3 0.00 11.32 -61.94
N ASN A 4 -1.28 11.15 -62.26
CA ASN A 4 -2.29 10.64 -61.31
C ASN A 4 -1.93 9.25 -60.76
N ASN A 5 -1.22 8.43 -61.54
CA ASN A 5 -0.73 7.12 -61.10
C ASN A 5 0.38 7.26 -60.04
N ASP A 6 1.30 8.21 -60.22
CA ASP A 6 2.35 8.49 -59.24
C ASP A 6 1.76 8.97 -57.91
N LEU A 7 0.77 9.86 -57.97
CA LEU A 7 0.03 10.33 -56.80
C LEU A 7 -0.69 9.18 -56.07
N GLY A 8 -1.28 8.25 -56.82
CA GLY A 8 -1.93 7.05 -56.26
C GLY A 8 -0.95 6.14 -55.51
N LYS A 9 0.24 5.90 -56.07
CA LYS A 9 1.30 5.10 -55.43
C LYS A 9 1.83 5.77 -54.16
N ILE A 10 2.10 7.08 -54.20
CA ILE A 10 2.55 7.84 -53.03
C ILE A 10 1.50 7.78 -51.91
N LYS A 11 0.23 7.98 -52.25
CA LYS A 11 -0.88 7.87 -51.28
C LYS A 11 -0.91 6.49 -50.62
N LYS A 12 -0.72 5.42 -51.39
CA LYS A 12 -0.69 4.05 -50.87
C LYS A 12 0.48 3.82 -49.91
N ILE A 13 1.70 4.21 -50.30
CA ILE A 13 2.89 4.08 -49.45
C ILE A 13 2.70 4.82 -48.12
N ILE A 14 2.19 6.05 -48.17
CA ILE A 14 1.91 6.85 -46.96
C ILE A 14 0.85 6.16 -46.08
N HIS A 15 -0.24 5.69 -46.68
CA HIS A 15 -1.29 5.00 -45.94
C HIS A 15 -0.77 3.71 -45.27
N ASP A 16 -0.06 2.88 -46.01
CA ASP A 16 0.46 1.59 -45.54
C ASP A 16 1.54 1.80 -44.45
N GLY A 17 2.38 2.84 -44.56
CA GLY A 17 3.37 3.18 -43.54
C GLY A 17 2.77 3.75 -42.26
N ILE A 18 1.67 4.51 -42.34
CA ILE A 18 1.01 5.13 -41.17
C ILE A 18 0.06 4.15 -40.45
N LYS A 19 -0.55 3.20 -41.17
CA LYS A 19 -1.46 2.20 -40.60
C LYS A 19 -0.91 1.46 -39.37
N PRO A 20 0.32 0.90 -39.35
CA PRO A 20 0.85 0.24 -38.17
C PRO A 20 1.02 1.20 -36.99
N VAL A 21 1.48 2.43 -37.24
CA VAL A 21 1.62 3.46 -36.19
C VAL A 21 0.26 3.80 -35.57
N GLN A 22 -0.82 3.87 -36.35
CA GLN A 22 -2.17 4.09 -35.82
C GLN A 22 -2.65 2.94 -34.94
N ILE A 23 -2.32 1.70 -35.30
CA ILE A 23 -2.63 0.51 -34.51
C ILE A 23 -1.86 0.55 -33.19
N ASP A 24 -0.55 0.80 -33.23
CA ASP A 24 0.31 0.86 -32.04
C ASP A 24 -0.13 1.97 -31.09
N VAL A 25 -0.42 3.18 -31.61
CA VAL A 25 -0.92 4.30 -30.81
C VAL A 25 -2.28 3.96 -30.18
N THR A 26 -3.12 3.17 -30.85
CA THR A 26 -4.39 2.71 -30.28
C THR A 26 -4.16 1.69 -29.18
N GLY A 27 -3.23 0.76 -29.36
CA GLY A 27 -2.79 -0.19 -28.32
C GLY A 27 -2.25 0.52 -27.09
N LEU A 28 -1.30 1.46 -27.26
CA LEU A 28 -0.74 2.26 -26.18
C LEU A 28 -1.81 3.04 -25.40
N LYS A 29 -2.85 3.56 -26.07
CA LYS A 29 -3.97 4.22 -25.38
C LYS A 29 -4.75 3.26 -24.48
N ILE A 30 -4.89 2.00 -24.88
CA ILE A 30 -5.54 0.95 -24.08
C ILE A 30 -4.66 0.59 -22.88
N ASP A 31 -3.37 0.35 -23.13
CA ASP A 31 -2.41 0.00 -22.07
C ASP A 31 -2.30 1.11 -21.02
N VAL A 32 -2.22 2.37 -21.44
CA VAL A 32 -2.19 3.53 -20.53
C VAL A 32 -3.49 3.64 -19.72
N LYS A 33 -4.65 3.33 -20.31
CA LYS A 33 -5.91 3.28 -19.55
C LYS A 33 -5.89 2.17 -18.50
N SER A 34 -5.39 0.99 -18.85
CA SER A 34 -5.24 -0.14 -17.94
C SER A 34 -4.29 0.20 -16.78
N LEU A 35 -3.13 0.78 -17.07
CA LEU A 35 -2.16 1.24 -16.08
C LEU A 35 -2.77 2.27 -15.13
N LYS A 36 -3.53 3.26 -15.64
CA LYS A 36 -4.22 4.25 -14.79
C LYS A 36 -5.21 3.59 -13.82
N THR A 37 -5.95 2.58 -14.28
CA THR A 37 -6.86 1.82 -13.42
C THR A 37 -6.10 1.03 -12.36
N GLY A 38 -5.02 0.34 -12.75
CA GLY A 38 -4.16 -0.41 -11.84
C GLY A 38 -3.56 0.48 -10.74
N VAL A 39 -3.01 1.64 -11.12
CA VAL A 39 -2.44 2.61 -10.18
C VAL A 39 -3.49 3.11 -9.17
N LYS A 40 -4.71 3.44 -9.61
CA LYS A 40 -5.80 3.81 -8.69
C LYS A 40 -6.15 2.69 -7.70
N GLY A 41 -6.12 1.43 -8.15
CA GLY A 41 -6.31 0.27 -7.28
C GLY A 41 -5.21 0.16 -6.22
N LEU A 42 -3.95 0.36 -6.61
CA LEU A 42 -2.82 0.37 -5.68
C LEU A 42 -2.92 1.52 -4.66
N GLU A 43 -3.33 2.72 -5.08
CA GLU A 43 -3.56 3.87 -4.19
C GLU A 43 -4.64 3.57 -3.13
N ALA A 44 -5.74 2.93 -3.54
CA ALA A 44 -6.81 2.51 -2.63
C ALA A 44 -6.31 1.48 -1.61
N ASN A 45 -5.57 0.46 -2.06
CA ASN A 45 -4.99 -0.57 -1.20
C ASN A 45 -4.00 0.03 -0.18
N ILE A 46 -3.09 0.91 -0.62
CA ILE A 46 -2.13 1.59 0.26
C ILE A 46 -2.86 2.45 1.30
N THR A 47 -3.95 3.12 0.91
CA THR A 47 -4.78 3.90 1.84
C THR A 47 -5.44 2.98 2.88
N GLY A 48 -5.93 1.81 2.47
CA GLY A 48 -6.45 0.78 3.37
C GLY A 48 -5.39 0.31 4.38
N LEU A 49 -4.22 -0.10 3.88
CA LEU A 49 -3.10 -0.55 4.72
C LEU A 49 -2.67 0.50 5.75
N LYS A 50 -2.61 1.79 5.37
CA LYS A 50 -2.30 2.88 6.31
C LYS A 50 -3.32 2.98 7.44
N LYS A 51 -4.61 2.77 7.17
CA LYS A 51 -5.65 2.76 8.21
C LYS A 51 -5.50 1.56 9.14
N ASP A 52 -5.23 0.40 8.58
CA ASP A 52 -5.06 -0.84 9.36
C ASP A 52 -3.84 -0.76 10.28
N VAL A 53 -2.70 -0.28 9.77
CA VAL A 53 -1.49 -0.05 10.58
C VAL A 53 -1.76 0.94 11.71
N LYS A 54 -2.51 2.02 11.46
CA LYS A 54 -2.89 2.98 12.52
C LYS A 54 -3.78 2.34 13.59
N LYS A 55 -4.70 1.46 13.20
CA LYS A 55 -5.56 0.70 14.13
C LYS A 55 -4.73 -0.30 14.94
N ILE A 56 -3.83 -1.03 14.31
CA ILE A 56 -2.91 -1.96 14.98
C ILE A 56 -2.08 -1.22 16.02
N ARG A 57 -1.48 -0.08 15.67
CA ARG A 57 -0.71 0.74 16.62
C ARG A 57 -1.54 1.13 17.84
N LYS A 58 -2.76 1.64 17.63
CA LYS A 58 -3.67 1.98 18.74
C LYS A 58 -4.01 0.78 19.62
N ASN A 59 -4.24 -0.39 19.01
CA ASN A 59 -4.53 -1.60 19.77
C ASN A 59 -3.32 -2.05 20.60
N VAL A 60 -2.10 -1.94 20.05
CA VAL A 60 -0.87 -2.23 20.78
C VAL A 60 -0.70 -1.28 21.96
N ASP A 61 -0.92 0.03 21.76
CA ASP A 61 -0.85 1.02 22.84
C ASP A 61 -1.83 0.66 23.98
N ILE A 62 -3.08 0.27 23.64
CA ILE A 62 -4.09 -0.16 24.64
C ILE A 62 -3.65 -1.42 25.39
N ILE A 63 -3.04 -2.39 24.70
CA ILE A 63 -2.56 -3.63 25.32
C ILE A 63 -1.43 -3.32 26.29
N ILE A 64 -0.47 -2.47 25.91
CA ILE A 64 0.63 -2.05 26.78
C ILE A 64 0.07 -1.37 28.04
N ASP A 65 -0.83 -0.40 27.88
CA ASP A 65 -1.46 0.31 29.02
C ASP A 65 -2.21 -0.64 29.96
N SER A 66 -2.88 -1.65 29.41
CA SER A 66 -3.63 -2.64 30.20
C SER A 66 -2.67 -3.55 30.98
N PHE A 67 -1.61 -4.02 30.31
CA PHE A 67 -0.58 -4.84 30.93
C PHE A 67 0.16 -4.10 32.05
N ASP A 68 0.56 -2.84 31.82
CA ASP A 68 1.22 -2.00 32.84
C ASP A 68 0.33 -1.82 34.07
N ARG A 69 -0.97 -1.58 33.87
CA ARG A 69 -1.93 -1.45 34.98
C ARG A 69 -2.04 -2.75 35.78
N GLU A 70 -2.15 -3.89 35.11
CA GLU A 70 -2.26 -5.20 35.75
C GLU A 70 -0.97 -5.55 36.50
N ASN A 71 0.20 -5.29 35.92
CA ASN A 71 1.49 -5.48 36.58
C ASN A 71 1.65 -4.61 37.81
N LEU A 72 1.32 -3.31 37.73
CA LEU A 72 1.35 -2.42 38.89
C LEU A 72 0.43 -2.91 40.00
N SER A 73 -0.74 -3.43 39.65
CA SER A 73 -1.68 -4.00 40.63
C SER A 73 -1.11 -5.26 41.30
N SER A 74 -0.47 -6.12 40.51
CA SER A 74 0.15 -7.36 40.97
C SER A 74 1.35 -7.08 41.85
N ASN A 75 2.25 -6.18 41.44
CA ASN A 75 3.42 -5.77 42.22
C ASN A 75 3.01 -5.18 43.57
N ARG A 76 1.96 -4.35 43.63
CA ARG A 76 1.44 -3.85 44.93
C ARG A 76 0.94 -4.97 45.83
N ARG A 77 0.29 -6.00 45.27
CA ARG A 77 -0.17 -7.17 46.04
C ARG A 77 1.01 -7.99 46.53
N ILE A 78 2.02 -8.20 45.69
CA ILE A 78 3.27 -8.90 46.02
C ILE A 78 3.99 -8.17 47.15
N SER A 79 4.22 -6.85 47.04
CA SER A 79 4.91 -6.10 48.11
C SER A 79 4.20 -6.17 49.46
N ARG A 80 2.85 -6.21 49.47
CA ARG A 80 2.07 -6.40 50.70
C ARG A 80 2.31 -7.78 51.31
N ILE A 81 2.38 -8.83 50.48
CA ILE A 81 2.65 -10.20 50.92
C ILE A 81 4.10 -10.33 51.41
N GLU A 82 5.07 -9.80 50.66
CA GLU A 82 6.48 -9.80 51.03
C GLU A 82 6.70 -9.13 52.38
N THR A 83 6.07 -7.95 52.59
CA THR A 83 6.10 -7.25 53.88
C THR A 83 5.52 -8.10 55.00
N HIS A 84 4.35 -8.71 54.79
CA HIS A 84 3.68 -9.52 55.81
C HIS A 84 4.48 -10.76 56.21
N LEU A 85 5.15 -11.40 55.25
CA LEU A 85 5.95 -12.60 55.45
C LEU A 85 7.44 -12.32 55.76
N GLN A 86 7.84 -11.04 55.82
CA GLN A 86 9.22 -10.60 56.02
C GLN A 86 10.19 -11.17 54.98
N LEU A 87 9.72 -11.30 53.73
CA LEU A 87 10.52 -11.77 52.61
C LEU A 87 11.33 -10.62 52.00
N LYS A 88 12.49 -10.94 51.42
CA LYS A 88 13.25 -9.99 50.61
C LYS A 88 12.45 -9.67 49.33
N PRO A 89 12.36 -8.39 48.92
CA PRO A 89 11.71 -8.01 47.67
C PRO A 89 12.31 -8.76 46.47
N LEU A 90 11.44 -9.25 45.59
CA LEU A 90 11.84 -9.74 44.27
C LEU A 90 12.45 -8.59 43.46
N ALA A 91 13.47 -8.89 42.65
CA ALA A 91 14.08 -7.91 41.76
C ALA A 91 13.13 -7.59 40.60
N ASP A 92 13.09 -6.32 40.19
CA ASP A 92 12.40 -5.92 38.97
C ASP A 92 13.13 -6.54 37.75
N PHE A 93 12.39 -7.23 36.88
CA PHE A 93 12.86 -7.76 35.59
C PHE A 93 12.19 -7.02 34.43
#